data_AF-A0AAW4YTB4-F1
#
_entry.id   AF-A0AAW4YTB4-F1
#
_cell.length_a   1.000
_cell.length_b   1.000
_cell.length_c   1.000
_cell.angle_alpha   90.00
_cell.angle_beta   90.00
_cell.angle_gamma   90.00
#
_symmetry.space_group_name_H-M   'P 1'
#
loop_
_entity.id
_entity.type
_entity.pdbx_description
1 polymer ?
#
loop_
_entity_poly.entity_id
_entity_poly.type
_entity_poly.pdbx_seq_one_letter_code
_entity_poly.pdbx_strand_id
1 'polypeptide(L)'
;MNNDLAIRSLLVDKRTGKYIKAVNENGFDDYVQLFTKRNGNSEIVIFDFSKAVSLFHKELDAKLDARDYRELIVKRGTVFNTWVRLKSLTNEIMLCQTALQVSRDAEEVLNWIYTRIPELEKNYRSATDSKSPGMWVNEKNSALLKISNEVEAFLEILTCHIHATVKVDASYFKTEFILGQHCLNIRKFVLDALCSELNYWRGDFRNDSMIFQCCMEDLGINPEALLFQIESTQSVEEVKASVLSAAKIEDINDGYNVRRGYTVSWAKSSKDNIDRVKILSKLLQKIDSIIRLLECLKNNTVKFNDSPAEQEEFERSLESLVLEDKT
;
A
#
# COMPACT_ATOMS: atom_id res chain seq x y z
N MET A 1 8.24 13.85 -19.57
CA MET A 1 8.35 12.75 -18.58
C MET A 1 7.06 11.97 -18.66
N ASN A 2 7.16 10.71 -19.08
CA ASN A 2 6.10 9.97 -19.76
C ASN A 2 4.91 9.62 -18.87
N ASN A 3 3.73 9.66 -19.49
CA ASN A 3 2.41 9.19 -19.05
C ASN A 3 2.35 7.69 -18.65
N ASP A 4 3.49 7.04 -18.43
CA ASP A 4 3.52 5.62 -18.10
C ASP A 4 3.22 5.32 -16.63
N LEU A 5 3.35 6.27 -15.69
CA LEU A 5 3.00 6.02 -14.29
C LEU A 5 1.53 5.63 -14.09
N ALA A 6 0.63 6.21 -14.91
CA ALA A 6 -0.80 5.92 -14.90
C ALA A 6 -1.16 4.53 -15.47
N ILE A 7 -0.28 3.92 -16.29
CA ILE A 7 -0.43 2.56 -16.84
C ILE A 7 0.34 1.53 -16.00
N ARG A 8 1.36 1.98 -15.24
CA ARG A 8 2.26 1.18 -14.38
C ARG A 8 1.64 0.75 -13.06
N SER A 9 0.33 0.64 -12.99
CA SER A 9 -0.34 0.36 -11.74
C SER A 9 -1.61 -0.49 -12.01
N LEU A 10 -1.49 -1.79 -11.65
CA LEU A 10 -2.50 -2.86 -11.56
C LEU A 10 -3.11 -3.34 -12.90
N LEU A 11 -2.89 -4.62 -13.22
CA LEU A 11 -3.64 -5.34 -14.24
C LEU A 11 -5.14 -5.18 -13.95
N VAL A 12 -5.96 -4.81 -14.93
CA VAL A 12 -7.41 -4.74 -14.74
C VAL A 12 -8.01 -6.06 -15.18
N ASP A 13 -8.79 -6.70 -14.31
CA ASP A 13 -9.60 -7.85 -14.71
C ASP A 13 -10.67 -7.36 -15.70
N LYS A 14 -10.58 -7.83 -16.95
CA LYS A 14 -11.48 -7.46 -18.04
C LYS A 14 -12.95 -7.82 -17.78
N ARG A 15 -13.23 -8.78 -16.89
CA ARG A 15 -14.60 -9.24 -16.58
C ARG A 15 -15.24 -8.41 -15.49
N THR A 16 -14.48 -8.06 -14.46
CA THR A 16 -15.01 -7.34 -13.29
C THR A 16 -14.74 -5.83 -13.35
N GLY A 17 -13.82 -5.40 -14.21
CA GLY A 17 -13.32 -4.02 -14.24
C GLY A 17 -12.49 -3.65 -13.02
N LYS A 18 -12.26 -4.59 -12.09
CA LYS A 18 -11.51 -4.37 -10.85
C LYS A 18 -10.01 -4.54 -11.10
N TYR A 19 -9.22 -3.81 -10.32
CA TYR A 19 -7.77 -3.95 -10.35
C TYR A 19 -7.33 -5.27 -9.69
N ILE A 20 -6.35 -5.93 -10.31
CA ILE A 20 -5.71 -7.15 -9.81
C ILE A 20 -4.63 -6.71 -8.82
N LYS A 21 -4.86 -7.04 -7.56
CA LYS A 21 -3.95 -6.78 -6.46
C LYS A 21 -2.98 -7.94 -6.26
N ALA A 22 -1.79 -7.65 -5.75
CA ALA A 22 -0.84 -8.69 -5.33
C ALA A 22 -1.37 -9.47 -4.11
N VAL A 23 -2.20 -8.83 -3.27
CA VAL A 23 -2.91 -9.48 -2.16
C VAL A 23 -4.38 -9.08 -2.27
N ASN A 24 -5.26 -10.08 -2.43
CA ASN A 24 -6.68 -9.85 -2.71
C ASN A 24 -7.47 -9.72 -1.39
N GLU A 25 -7.23 -8.64 -0.66
CA GLU A 25 -7.97 -8.25 0.54
C GLU A 25 -8.50 -6.83 0.37
N ASN A 26 -9.63 -6.52 1.03
CA ASN A 26 -10.20 -5.18 1.01
C ASN A 26 -9.35 -4.27 1.91
N GLY A 27 -9.22 -3.00 1.55
CA GLY A 27 -8.38 -2.08 2.31
C GLY A 27 -8.49 -0.63 1.91
N PHE A 28 -7.64 0.18 2.54
CA PHE A 28 -7.54 1.62 2.29
C PHE A 28 -7.37 1.98 0.80
N ASP A 29 -6.64 1.15 0.05
CA ASP A 29 -6.44 1.31 -1.39
C ASP A 29 -7.74 1.19 -2.20
N ASP A 30 -8.73 0.42 -1.74
CA ASP A 30 -10.06 0.39 -2.37
C ASP A 30 -10.85 1.64 -2.06
N TYR A 31 -10.75 2.16 -0.83
CA TYR A 31 -11.44 3.40 -0.45
C TYR A 31 -10.99 4.55 -1.35
N VAL A 32 -9.67 4.70 -1.53
CA VAL A 32 -9.07 5.77 -2.33
C VAL A 32 -9.57 5.75 -3.78
N GLN A 33 -9.81 4.56 -4.35
CA GLN A 33 -10.33 4.45 -5.71
C GLN A 33 -11.74 5.02 -5.84
N LEU A 34 -12.54 4.95 -4.78
CA LEU A 34 -13.91 5.48 -4.75
C LEU A 34 -13.95 7.01 -4.59
N PHE A 35 -12.85 7.66 -4.20
CA PHE A 35 -12.86 9.11 -3.92
C PHE A 35 -13.16 9.96 -5.14
N THR A 36 -12.95 9.43 -6.35
CA THR A 36 -13.16 10.17 -7.59
C THR A 36 -14.00 9.40 -8.60
N LYS A 37 -14.87 10.11 -9.32
CA LYS A 37 -15.65 9.59 -10.46
C LYS A 37 -15.33 10.41 -11.70
N ARG A 38 -15.10 9.76 -12.84
CA ARG A 38 -14.84 10.44 -14.12
C ARG A 38 -16.15 10.76 -14.83
N ASN A 39 -16.35 12.03 -15.19
CA ASN A 39 -17.47 12.48 -16.01
C ASN A 39 -16.94 12.97 -17.36
N GLY A 40 -16.87 12.08 -18.36
CA GLY A 40 -16.45 12.44 -19.73
C GLY A 40 -14.99 12.91 -19.85
N ASN A 41 -14.66 13.59 -20.95
CA ASN A 41 -13.28 13.97 -21.27
C ASN A 41 -12.78 15.10 -20.36
N SER A 42 -12.02 14.71 -19.32
CA SER A 42 -11.10 15.52 -18.49
C SER A 42 -11.67 16.21 -17.24
N GLU A 43 -12.93 15.97 -16.88
CA GLU A 43 -13.51 16.42 -15.61
C GLU A 43 -13.67 15.24 -14.64
N ILE A 44 -13.19 15.43 -13.42
CA ILE A 44 -13.36 14.46 -12.33
C ILE A 44 -14.17 15.08 -11.20
N VAL A 45 -15.11 14.30 -10.67
CA VAL A 45 -15.86 14.62 -9.47
C VAL A 45 -15.14 13.98 -8.30
N ILE A 46 -14.84 14.77 -7.26
CA ILE A 46 -14.28 14.27 -6.00
C ILE A 46 -15.34 14.29 -4.90
N PHE A 47 -15.52 13.16 -4.24
CA PHE A 47 -16.48 13.00 -3.15
C PHE A 47 -15.94 13.55 -1.83
N ASP A 48 -16.84 13.83 -0.88
CA ASP A 48 -16.41 14.05 0.49
C ASP A 48 -16.01 12.71 1.12
N PHE A 49 -14.71 12.41 1.14
CA PHE A 49 -14.17 11.19 1.71
C PHE A 49 -13.87 11.27 3.22
N SER A 50 -14.52 12.18 3.96
CA SER A 50 -14.40 12.29 5.41
C SER A 50 -14.70 10.99 6.16
N LYS A 51 -15.67 10.20 5.66
CA LYS A 51 -16.01 8.89 6.25
C LYS A 51 -14.84 7.91 6.13
N ALA A 52 -14.17 7.87 4.99
CA ALA A 52 -12.99 7.01 4.77
C ALA A 52 -11.83 7.40 5.68
N VAL A 53 -11.53 8.70 5.83
CA VAL A 53 -10.51 9.19 6.76
C VAL A 53 -10.81 8.75 8.20
N SER A 54 -12.06 8.89 8.63
CA SER A 54 -12.48 8.51 9.98
C SER A 54 -12.39 7.00 10.23
N LEU A 55 -12.71 6.18 9.22
CA LEU A 55 -12.57 4.73 9.29
C LEU A 55 -11.10 4.32 9.40
N PHE A 56 -10.24 4.90 8.57
CA PHE A 56 -8.82 4.59 8.57
C PHE A 56 -8.13 5.01 9.87
N HIS A 57 -8.48 6.18 10.42
CA HIS A 57 -8.02 6.62 11.75
C HIS A 57 -8.36 5.59 12.84
N LYS A 58 -9.59 5.07 12.82
CA LYS A 58 -10.08 4.11 13.81
C LYS A 58 -9.40 2.74 13.68
N GLU A 59 -9.11 2.30 12.46
CA GLU A 59 -8.33 1.10 12.21
C GLU A 59 -6.90 1.23 12.78
N LEU A 60 -6.26 2.38 12.57
CA LEU A 60 -4.92 2.64 13.07
C LEU A 60 -4.88 2.75 14.60
N ASP A 61 -5.85 3.40 15.23
CA ASP A 61 -5.94 3.44 16.69
C ASP A 61 -6.06 2.03 17.32
N ALA A 62 -6.73 1.09 16.65
CA ALA A 62 -6.83 -0.27 17.12
C ALA A 62 -5.50 -1.05 17.00
N LYS A 63 -4.61 -0.64 16.08
CA LYS A 63 -3.31 -1.27 15.83
C LYS A 63 -2.18 -0.71 16.68
N LEU A 64 -2.21 0.58 17.00
CA LEU A 64 -1.11 1.28 17.67
C LEU A 64 -1.16 1.12 19.19
N ASP A 65 -0.17 0.42 19.75
CA ASP A 65 0.02 0.35 21.21
C ASP A 65 0.58 1.69 21.74
N ALA A 66 -0.12 2.29 22.71
CA ALA A 66 0.27 3.54 23.34
C ALA A 66 1.66 3.49 24.01
N ARG A 67 2.13 2.31 24.43
CA ARG A 67 3.45 2.12 25.03
C ARG A 67 4.57 2.31 24.00
N ASP A 68 4.37 1.81 22.79
CA ASP A 68 5.41 1.74 21.77
C ASP A 68 5.35 2.91 20.77
N TYR A 69 4.16 3.53 20.60
CA TYR A 69 3.91 4.55 19.56
C TYR A 69 3.40 5.88 20.11
N ARG A 70 3.67 6.20 21.38
CA ARG A 70 3.13 7.40 22.05
C ARG A 70 3.30 8.69 21.25
N GLU A 71 4.50 8.96 20.74
CA GLU A 71 4.78 10.20 20.01
C GLU A 71 4.03 10.25 18.66
N LEU A 72 4.00 9.14 17.93
CA LEU A 72 3.25 8.99 16.68
C LEU A 72 1.75 9.24 16.92
N ILE A 73 1.18 8.63 17.96
CA ILE A 73 -0.23 8.79 18.33
C ILE A 73 -0.56 10.26 18.63
N VAL A 74 0.29 10.96 19.37
CA VAL A 74 0.06 12.37 19.71
C VAL A 74 0.13 13.27 18.47
N LYS A 75 1.16 13.10 17.64
CA LYS A 75 1.36 13.91 16.42
C LYS A 75 0.23 13.67 15.42
N ARG A 76 -0.08 12.41 15.13
CA ARG A 76 -1.20 11.99 14.28
C ARG A 76 -2.55 12.50 14.81
N GLY A 77 -2.79 12.34 16.11
CA GLY A 77 -4.00 12.81 16.78
C GLY A 77 -4.18 14.32 16.68
N THR A 78 -3.09 15.09 16.68
CA THR A 78 -3.15 16.55 16.50
C THR A 78 -3.68 16.92 15.12
N VAL A 79 -3.12 16.33 14.06
CA VAL A 79 -3.58 16.55 12.68
C VAL A 79 -5.05 16.14 12.53
N PHE A 80 -5.39 14.94 13.00
CA PHE A 80 -6.76 14.41 12.90
C PHE A 80 -7.77 15.29 13.64
N ASN A 81 -7.45 15.77 14.85
CA ASN A 81 -8.33 16.64 15.62
C ASN A 81 -8.56 18.00 14.94
N THR A 82 -7.53 18.58 14.35
CA THR A 82 -7.66 19.81 13.55
C THR A 82 -8.52 19.55 12.31
N TRP A 83 -8.33 18.41 11.64
CA TRP A 83 -9.13 18.00 10.49
C TRP A 83 -10.61 17.73 10.85
N VAL A 84 -10.90 17.14 12.01
CA VAL A 84 -12.27 16.97 12.53
C VAL A 84 -12.97 18.31 12.79
N ARG A 85 -12.23 19.35 13.16
CA ARG A 85 -12.80 20.71 13.23
C ARG A 85 -13.14 21.20 11.82
N LEU A 86 -12.21 21.06 10.87
CA LEU A 86 -12.40 21.48 9.48
C LEU A 86 -13.67 20.87 8.85
N LYS A 87 -13.90 19.57 9.02
CA LYS A 87 -15.05 18.89 8.39
C LYS A 87 -16.40 19.46 8.85
N SER A 88 -16.45 20.01 10.07
CA SER A 88 -17.66 20.51 10.72
C SER A 88 -17.92 22.01 10.47
N LEU A 89 -16.97 22.72 9.85
CA LEU A 89 -17.08 24.15 9.58
C LEU A 89 -17.88 24.43 8.30
N THR A 90 -18.72 25.46 8.36
CA THR A 90 -19.50 25.98 7.22
C THR A 90 -19.11 27.42 6.85
N ASN A 91 -18.47 28.15 7.76
CA ASN A 91 -17.96 29.49 7.48
C ASN A 91 -16.68 29.42 6.64
N GLU A 92 -16.70 30.03 5.45
CA GLU A 92 -15.62 29.97 4.46
C GLU A 92 -14.27 30.48 4.99
N ILE A 93 -14.25 31.61 5.72
CA ILE A 93 -13.01 32.17 6.28
C ILE A 93 -12.39 31.20 7.28
N MET A 94 -13.20 30.68 8.21
CA MET A 94 -12.74 29.70 9.19
C MET A 94 -12.31 28.38 8.54
N LEU A 95 -12.99 27.98 7.46
CA LEU A 95 -12.68 26.78 6.70
C LEU A 95 -11.30 26.93 6.04
N CYS A 96 -11.03 28.03 5.34
CA CYS A 96 -9.72 28.31 4.74
C CYS A 96 -8.60 28.36 5.80
N GLN A 97 -8.82 29.04 6.92
CA GLN A 97 -7.84 29.12 8.02
C GLN A 97 -7.54 27.73 8.62
N THR A 98 -8.58 26.94 8.85
CA THR A 98 -8.43 25.61 9.44
C THR A 98 -7.81 24.64 8.44
N ALA A 99 -8.11 24.73 7.15
CA ALA A 99 -7.50 23.90 6.12
C ALA A 99 -6.00 24.18 5.98
N LEU A 100 -5.61 25.45 6.03
CA LEU A 100 -4.19 25.84 6.07
C LEU A 100 -3.51 25.29 7.33
N GLN A 101 -4.18 25.32 8.48
CA GLN A 101 -3.67 24.75 9.73
C GLN A 101 -3.49 23.22 9.63
N VAL A 102 -4.47 22.49 9.06
CA VAL A 102 -4.34 21.05 8.78
C VAL A 102 -3.14 20.79 7.87
N SER A 103 -3.01 21.56 6.79
CA SER A 103 -1.93 21.41 5.81
C SER A 103 -0.56 21.60 6.45
N ARG A 104 -0.40 22.62 7.31
CA ARG A 104 0.84 22.89 8.04
C ARG A 104 1.17 21.78 9.03
N ASP A 105 0.20 21.39 9.86
CA ASP A 105 0.40 20.35 10.87
C ASP A 105 0.70 19.00 10.20
N ALA A 106 0.01 18.70 9.10
CA ALA A 106 0.27 17.51 8.31
C ALA A 106 1.70 17.52 7.76
N GLU A 107 2.14 18.60 7.13
CA GLU A 107 3.50 18.70 6.57
C GLU A 107 4.58 18.54 7.64
N GLU A 108 4.38 19.09 8.84
CA GLU A 108 5.31 18.88 9.97
C GLU A 108 5.42 17.39 10.31
N VAL A 109 4.29 16.69 10.43
CA VAL A 109 4.30 15.28 10.81
C VAL A 109 4.79 14.38 9.67
N LEU A 110 4.46 14.68 8.40
CA LEU A 110 4.97 13.94 7.24
C LEU A 110 6.50 14.02 7.16
N ASN A 111 7.08 15.21 7.36
CA ASN A 111 8.53 15.39 7.40
C ASN A 111 9.15 14.66 8.60
N TRP A 112 8.50 14.71 9.77
CA TRP A 112 8.97 13.98 10.94
C TRP A 112 8.98 12.46 10.70
N ILE A 113 7.93 11.87 10.12
CA ILE A 113 7.91 10.45 9.74
C ILE A 113 9.05 10.16 8.75
N TYR A 114 9.20 11.01 7.72
CA TYR A 114 10.26 10.85 6.73
C TYR A 114 11.66 10.79 7.35
N THR A 115 11.96 11.64 8.33
CA THR A 115 13.27 11.64 9.01
C THR A 115 13.55 10.38 9.83
N ARG A 116 12.52 9.62 10.23
CA ARG A 116 12.67 8.40 11.04
C ARG A 116 12.83 7.14 10.22
N ILE A 117 12.34 7.15 8.97
CA ILE A 117 12.37 5.97 8.09
C ILE A 117 13.77 5.38 7.85
N PRO A 118 14.84 6.17 7.62
CA PRO A 118 16.18 5.60 7.43
C PRO A 118 16.67 4.76 8.60
N GLU A 119 16.32 5.14 9.84
CA GLU A 119 16.68 4.37 11.03
C GLU A 119 15.86 3.08 11.11
N LEU A 120 14.56 3.15 10.84
CA LEU A 120 13.67 1.98 10.80
C LEU A 120 14.10 0.98 9.73
N GLU A 121 14.51 1.47 8.56
CA GLU A 121 15.08 0.69 7.47
C GLU A 121 16.33 -0.06 7.92
N LYS A 122 17.27 0.67 8.52
CA LYS A 122 18.52 0.08 9.01
C LYS A 122 18.23 -1.04 10.01
N ASN A 123 17.33 -0.78 10.95
CA ASN A 123 16.91 -1.76 11.95
C ASN A 123 16.30 -3.00 11.28
N TYR A 124 15.39 -2.81 10.32
CA TYR A 124 14.78 -3.91 9.58
C TYR A 124 15.79 -4.75 8.78
N ARG A 125 16.69 -4.11 8.04
CA ARG A 125 17.73 -4.79 7.25
C ARG A 125 18.75 -5.53 8.13
N SER A 126 19.01 -5.02 9.33
CA SER A 126 19.91 -5.67 10.29
C SER A 126 19.24 -6.74 11.15
N ALA A 127 17.91 -6.77 11.18
CA ALA A 127 17.15 -7.72 11.98
C ALA A 127 17.27 -9.12 11.41
N THR A 128 17.36 -10.09 12.32
CA THR A 128 17.50 -11.50 11.95
C THR A 128 16.14 -12.18 11.87
N ASP A 129 16.06 -13.27 11.11
CA ASP A 129 14.90 -14.16 11.15
C ASP A 129 14.82 -15.01 12.45
N SER A 130 15.65 -14.69 13.44
CA SER A 130 15.67 -15.36 14.73
C SER A 130 14.75 -14.66 15.74
N LYS A 131 14.36 -15.40 16.78
CA LYS A 131 13.69 -14.83 17.93
C LYS A 131 14.74 -14.45 18.96
N SER A 132 14.75 -13.20 19.43
CA SER A 132 15.61 -12.84 20.56
C SER A 132 15.21 -13.65 21.81
N PRO A 133 16.14 -13.92 22.73
CA PRO A 133 15.83 -14.58 24.00
C PRO A 133 14.69 -13.86 24.74
N GLY A 134 13.60 -14.58 25.03
CA GLY A 134 12.43 -14.04 25.73
C GLY A 134 11.38 -13.35 24.85
N MET A 135 11.60 -13.23 23.54
CA MET A 135 10.62 -12.68 22.59
C MET A 135 9.81 -13.79 21.91
N TRP A 136 8.49 -13.59 21.84
CA TRP A 136 7.58 -14.50 21.14
C TRP A 136 7.57 -14.28 19.62
N VAL A 137 7.99 -13.08 19.18
CA VAL A 137 7.92 -12.58 17.80
C VAL A 137 9.32 -12.50 17.20
N ASN A 138 9.43 -12.83 15.91
CA ASN A 138 10.63 -12.68 15.10
C ASN A 138 11.06 -11.20 15.02
N GLU A 139 12.36 -10.92 15.19
CA GLU A 139 12.90 -9.54 15.23
C GLU A 139 12.58 -8.77 13.95
N LYS A 140 12.76 -9.42 12.80
CA LYS A 140 12.50 -8.86 11.48
C LYS A 140 11.02 -8.55 11.28
N ASN A 141 10.13 -9.43 11.74
CA ASN A 141 8.69 -9.17 11.73
C ASN A 141 8.33 -7.97 12.61
N SER A 142 8.89 -7.87 13.82
CA SER A 142 8.66 -6.72 14.71
C SER A 142 9.15 -5.41 14.09
N ALA A 143 10.34 -5.42 13.47
CA ALA A 143 10.88 -4.26 12.77
C ALA A 143 10.00 -3.86 11.57
N LEU A 144 9.50 -4.82 10.79
CA LEU A 144 8.57 -4.54 9.69
C LEU A 144 7.25 -3.95 10.19
N LEU A 145 6.70 -4.45 11.30
CA LEU A 145 5.45 -3.90 11.85
C LEU A 145 5.60 -2.44 12.25
N LYS A 146 6.76 -2.04 12.81
CA LYS A 146 7.05 -0.63 13.10
C LYS A 146 7.04 0.22 11.83
N ILE A 147 7.70 -0.27 10.77
CA ILE A 147 7.68 0.38 9.45
C ILE A 147 6.25 0.50 8.93
N SER A 148 5.49 -0.58 8.96
CA SER A 148 4.10 -0.63 8.48
C SER A 148 3.25 0.42 9.18
N ASN A 149 3.35 0.52 10.51
CA ASN A 149 2.58 1.47 11.30
C ASN A 149 2.92 2.93 10.97
N GLU A 150 4.20 3.25 10.76
CA GLU A 150 4.64 4.60 10.39
C GLU A 150 4.19 4.97 8.97
N VAL A 151 4.24 4.02 8.03
CA VAL A 151 3.74 4.21 6.66
C VAL A 151 2.21 4.36 6.62
N GLU A 152 1.46 3.57 7.40
CA GLU A 152 0.01 3.72 7.47
C GLU A 152 -0.38 5.06 8.11
N ALA A 153 0.30 5.50 9.16
CA ALA A 153 0.09 6.83 9.75
C ALA A 153 0.44 7.96 8.76
N PHE A 154 1.51 7.82 7.98
CA PHE A 154 1.86 8.74 6.89
C PHE A 154 0.70 8.87 5.89
N LEU A 155 0.12 7.75 5.46
CA LEU A 155 -1.01 7.75 4.51
C LEU A 155 -2.24 8.43 5.11
N GLU A 156 -2.51 8.25 6.40
CA GLU A 156 -3.65 8.88 7.07
C GLU A 156 -3.52 10.40 7.11
N ILE A 157 -2.36 10.88 7.54
CA ILE A 157 -2.03 12.31 7.63
C ILE A 157 -2.10 12.94 6.24
N LEU A 158 -1.52 12.27 5.25
CA LEU A 158 -1.55 12.72 3.86
C LEU A 158 -2.99 12.80 3.32
N THR A 159 -3.84 11.84 3.66
CA THR A 159 -5.25 11.85 3.23
C THR A 159 -6.02 12.99 3.89
N CYS A 160 -5.74 13.30 5.17
CA CYS A 160 -6.29 14.48 5.84
C CYS A 160 -5.86 15.78 5.14
N HIS A 161 -4.58 15.87 4.75
CA HIS A 161 -4.04 17.00 4.00
C HIS A 161 -4.75 17.14 2.65
N ILE A 162 -4.81 16.07 1.85
CA ILE A 162 -5.46 16.08 0.53
C ILE A 162 -6.91 16.51 0.66
N HIS A 163 -7.66 15.95 1.63
CA HIS A 163 -9.05 16.33 1.89
C HIS A 163 -9.20 17.82 2.19
N ALA A 164 -8.37 18.33 3.12
CA ALA A 164 -8.42 19.72 3.53
C ALA A 164 -8.12 20.67 2.36
N THR A 165 -7.14 20.34 1.53
CA THR A 165 -6.77 21.13 0.36
C THR A 165 -7.86 21.09 -0.71
N VAL A 166 -8.35 19.90 -1.07
CA VAL A 166 -9.40 19.75 -2.09
C VAL A 166 -10.67 20.54 -1.71
N LYS A 167 -11.03 20.57 -0.42
CA LYS A 167 -12.22 21.27 0.07
C LYS A 167 -12.14 22.79 -0.09
N VAL A 168 -10.94 23.36 -0.16
CA VAL A 168 -10.72 24.81 -0.30
C VAL A 168 -10.29 25.21 -1.70
N ASP A 169 -9.29 24.51 -2.24
CA ASP A 169 -8.67 24.81 -3.51
C ASP A 169 -8.12 23.53 -4.15
N ALA A 170 -8.98 22.82 -4.89
CA ALA A 170 -8.56 21.66 -5.66
C ALA A 170 -7.58 22.01 -6.79
N SER A 171 -7.51 23.29 -7.22
CA SER A 171 -6.62 23.71 -8.31
C SER A 171 -5.15 23.71 -7.91
N TYR A 172 -4.86 23.81 -6.60
CA TYR A 172 -3.53 23.68 -6.02
C TYR A 172 -2.76 22.44 -6.52
N PHE A 173 -3.45 21.31 -6.71
CA PHE A 173 -2.84 20.05 -7.14
C PHE A 173 -2.19 20.11 -8.52
N LYS A 174 -2.56 21.08 -9.37
CA LYS A 174 -1.92 21.27 -10.69
C LYS A 174 -0.44 21.65 -10.56
N THR A 175 -0.10 22.42 -9.52
CA THR A 175 1.27 22.88 -9.23
C THR A 175 1.95 22.13 -8.10
N GLU A 176 1.22 21.24 -7.43
CA GLU A 176 1.71 20.45 -6.30
C GLU A 176 2.81 19.47 -6.76
N PHE A 177 3.88 19.38 -5.96
CA PHE A 177 5.00 18.45 -6.17
C PHE A 177 5.52 17.80 -4.89
N ILE A 178 5.32 18.43 -3.73
CA ILE A 178 5.87 18.05 -2.43
C ILE A 178 5.23 16.76 -1.93
N LEU A 179 3.88 16.69 -1.90
CA LEU A 179 3.13 15.52 -1.47
C LEU A 179 3.40 14.32 -2.38
N GLY A 180 3.45 14.55 -3.69
CA GLY A 180 3.88 13.54 -4.65
C GLY A 180 5.28 13.01 -4.37
N GLN A 181 6.25 13.89 -4.08
CA GLN A 181 7.62 13.49 -3.78
C GLN A 181 7.73 12.71 -2.47
N HIS A 182 6.98 13.12 -1.43
CA HIS A 182 6.89 12.35 -0.18
C HIS A 182 6.43 10.93 -0.46
N CYS A 183 5.34 10.75 -1.21
CA CYS A 183 4.84 9.42 -1.57
C CYS A 183 5.89 8.58 -2.31
N LEU A 184 6.56 9.16 -3.31
CA LEU A 184 7.58 8.46 -4.10
C LEU A 184 8.77 8.01 -3.22
N ASN A 185 9.16 8.82 -2.25
CA ASN A 185 10.24 8.48 -1.32
C ASN A 185 9.85 7.31 -0.42
N ILE A 186 8.64 7.35 0.17
CA ILE A 186 8.13 6.24 1.00
C ILE A 186 7.96 4.98 0.15
N ARG A 187 7.39 5.10 -1.05
CA ARG A 187 7.21 4.00 -2.00
C ARG A 187 8.53 3.31 -2.29
N LYS A 188 9.58 4.08 -2.61
CA LYS A 188 10.91 3.54 -2.91
C LYS A 188 11.44 2.70 -1.76
N PHE A 189 11.30 3.18 -0.54
CA PHE A 189 11.73 2.45 0.65
C PHE A 189 10.98 1.12 0.82
N VAL A 190 9.65 1.11 0.72
CA VAL A 190 8.85 -0.12 0.84
C VAL A 190 9.16 -1.09 -0.32
N LEU A 191 9.39 -0.57 -1.52
CA LEU A 191 9.80 -1.34 -2.68
C LEU A 191 11.17 -2.01 -2.48
N ASP A 192 12.16 -1.25 -1.99
CA ASP A 192 13.49 -1.80 -1.70
C ASP A 192 13.43 -2.92 -0.64
N ALA A 193 12.57 -2.77 0.37
CA ALA A 193 12.31 -3.80 1.38
C ALA A 193 11.65 -5.05 0.76
N LEU A 194 10.67 -4.88 -0.14
CA LEU A 194 10.00 -5.98 -0.85
C LEU A 194 10.98 -6.74 -1.76
N CYS A 195 11.77 -6.02 -2.57
CA CYS A 195 12.81 -6.62 -3.41
C CYS A 195 13.81 -7.42 -2.58
N SER A 196 14.16 -6.93 -1.38
CA SER A 196 15.03 -7.66 -0.45
C SER A 196 14.39 -8.95 0.06
N GLU A 197 13.09 -8.97 0.39
CA GLU A 197 12.40 -10.19 0.83
C GLU A 197 12.23 -11.21 -0.30
N LEU A 198 12.14 -10.73 -1.55
CA LEU A 198 12.05 -11.56 -2.74
C LEU A 198 13.41 -11.95 -3.30
N ASN A 199 14.53 -11.56 -2.68
CA ASN A 199 15.87 -11.77 -3.22
C ASN A 199 16.00 -11.35 -4.69
N TYR A 200 15.34 -10.24 -5.06
CA TYR A 200 15.35 -9.67 -6.40
C TYR A 200 16.41 -8.58 -6.53
N TRP A 201 17.34 -8.75 -7.46
CA TRP A 201 18.44 -7.81 -7.65
C TRP A 201 18.87 -7.73 -9.11
N ARG A 202 19.00 -6.49 -9.64
CA ARG A 202 19.47 -6.20 -11.00
C ARG A 202 18.72 -6.99 -12.11
N GLY A 203 17.40 -7.13 -11.97
CA GLY A 203 16.58 -7.77 -13.01
C GLY A 203 16.41 -9.28 -12.86
N ASP A 204 16.94 -9.88 -11.79
CA ASP A 204 16.91 -11.34 -11.62
C ASP A 204 16.62 -11.77 -10.17
N PHE A 205 16.10 -12.99 -10.02
CA PHE A 205 15.81 -13.61 -8.73
C PHE A 205 16.89 -14.63 -8.37
N ARG A 206 17.36 -14.59 -7.13
CA ARG A 206 18.19 -15.69 -6.61
C ARG A 206 17.34 -16.95 -6.47
N ASN A 207 17.96 -18.12 -6.64
CA ASN A 207 17.32 -19.45 -6.56
C ASN A 207 16.53 -19.73 -5.26
N ASP A 208 16.85 -19.02 -4.18
CA ASP A 208 16.19 -19.08 -2.87
C ASP A 208 15.02 -18.08 -2.73
N SER A 209 14.61 -17.43 -3.83
CA SER A 209 13.50 -16.47 -3.85
C SER A 209 12.14 -17.14 -3.64
N MET A 210 11.31 -16.49 -2.82
CA MET A 210 9.90 -16.87 -2.64
C MET A 210 9.10 -16.82 -3.95
N ILE A 211 9.51 -16.02 -4.95
CA ILE A 211 8.73 -15.85 -6.18
C ILE A 211 8.50 -17.17 -6.91
N PHE A 212 9.47 -18.09 -6.83
CA PHE A 212 9.35 -19.42 -7.42
C PHE A 212 8.21 -20.21 -6.78
N GLN A 213 8.10 -20.16 -5.44
CA GLN A 213 6.99 -20.77 -4.74
C GLN A 213 5.67 -20.08 -5.08
N CYS A 214 5.61 -18.74 -5.09
CA CYS A 214 4.41 -17.99 -5.46
C CYS A 214 3.90 -18.31 -6.87
N CYS A 215 4.80 -18.61 -7.81
CA CYS A 215 4.41 -18.97 -9.16
C CYS A 215 3.91 -20.42 -9.27
N MET A 216 4.41 -21.32 -8.42
CA MET A 216 4.11 -22.76 -8.49
C MET A 216 2.97 -23.18 -7.55
N GLU A 217 2.72 -22.44 -6.48
CA GLU A 217 1.76 -22.74 -5.42
C GLU A 217 0.84 -21.54 -5.16
N ASP A 218 -0.39 -21.79 -4.71
CA ASP A 218 -1.27 -20.73 -4.23
C ASP A 218 -0.95 -20.37 -2.77
N LEU A 219 -0.27 -19.24 -2.59
CA LEU A 219 0.08 -18.69 -1.27
C LEU A 219 -0.86 -17.56 -0.83
N GLY A 220 -1.95 -17.31 -1.57
CA GLY A 220 -2.79 -16.13 -1.41
C GLY A 220 -2.05 -14.83 -1.79
N ILE A 221 -1.11 -14.93 -2.72
CA ILE A 221 -0.40 -13.81 -3.35
C ILE A 221 -0.49 -14.00 -4.85
N ASN A 222 -0.97 -12.98 -5.58
CA ASN A 222 -1.00 -13.01 -7.04
C ASN A 222 0.41 -12.74 -7.59
N PRO A 223 1.05 -13.72 -8.26
CA PRO A 223 2.44 -13.59 -8.70
C PRO A 223 2.59 -12.57 -9.84
N GLU A 224 1.61 -12.45 -10.75
CA GLU A 224 1.67 -11.48 -11.84
C GLU A 224 1.68 -10.04 -11.30
N ALA A 225 0.79 -9.74 -10.35
CA ALA A 225 0.72 -8.44 -9.72
C ALA A 225 1.94 -8.16 -8.82
N LEU A 226 2.50 -9.18 -8.17
CA LEU A 226 3.72 -9.04 -7.38
C LEU A 226 4.93 -8.70 -8.26
N LEU A 227 5.14 -9.43 -9.37
CA LEU A 227 6.21 -9.16 -10.34
C LEU A 227 6.09 -7.76 -10.92
N PHE A 228 4.87 -7.34 -11.25
CA PHE A 228 4.61 -6.02 -11.76
C PHE A 228 4.90 -4.92 -10.72
N GLN A 229 4.52 -5.15 -9.46
CA GLN A 229 4.73 -4.21 -8.36
C GLN A 229 6.22 -3.93 -8.09
N ILE A 230 7.09 -4.94 -8.29
CA ILE A 230 8.55 -4.78 -8.19
C ILE A 230 9.22 -4.38 -9.51
N GLU A 231 8.44 -4.07 -10.54
CA GLU A 231 8.93 -3.69 -11.87
C GLU A 231 9.87 -4.77 -12.46
N SER A 232 9.50 -6.04 -12.25
CA SER A 232 10.22 -7.19 -12.82
C SER A 232 10.16 -7.18 -14.33
N THR A 233 11.29 -7.48 -14.98
CA THR A 233 11.32 -7.74 -16.41
C THR A 233 10.87 -9.16 -16.75
N GLN A 234 10.81 -10.05 -15.77
CA GLN A 234 10.40 -11.45 -15.94
C GLN A 234 8.89 -11.62 -15.80
N SER A 235 8.30 -12.48 -16.63
CA SER A 235 6.90 -12.91 -16.51
C SER A 235 6.73 -14.16 -15.62
N VAL A 236 5.51 -14.43 -15.17
CA VAL A 236 5.21 -15.65 -14.39
C VAL A 236 5.52 -16.91 -15.19
N GLU A 237 5.24 -16.91 -16.49
CA GLU A 237 5.55 -18.02 -17.40
C GLU A 237 7.06 -18.25 -17.52
N GLU A 238 7.86 -17.19 -17.57
CA GLU A 238 9.33 -17.29 -17.60
C GLU A 238 9.88 -17.86 -16.30
N VAL A 239 9.37 -17.38 -15.15
CA VAL A 239 9.72 -17.90 -13.83
C VAL A 239 9.33 -19.39 -13.71
N LYS A 240 8.11 -19.78 -14.11
CA LYS A 240 7.67 -21.18 -14.15
C LYS A 240 8.55 -22.03 -15.08
N ALA A 241 8.85 -21.54 -16.27
CA ALA A 241 9.68 -22.25 -17.24
C ALA A 241 11.09 -22.48 -16.68
N SER A 242 11.67 -21.51 -15.97
CA SER A 242 12.98 -21.67 -15.32
C SER A 242 12.98 -22.83 -14.32
N VAL A 243 11.95 -22.92 -13.47
CA VAL A 243 11.78 -24.01 -12.49
C VAL A 243 11.61 -25.36 -13.20
N LEU A 244 10.74 -25.41 -14.20
CA LEU A 244 10.47 -26.64 -14.96
C LEU A 244 11.67 -27.11 -15.80
N SER A 245 12.50 -26.18 -16.28
CA SER A 245 13.71 -26.49 -17.06
C SER A 245 14.83 -27.10 -16.20
N ALA A 246 14.80 -26.86 -14.89
CA ALA A 246 15.75 -27.43 -13.92
C ALA A 246 15.38 -28.84 -13.47
N ALA A 247 14.36 -29.45 -14.08
CA ALA A 247 13.91 -30.79 -13.76
C ALA A 247 14.99 -31.85 -13.97
N LYS A 248 14.97 -32.87 -13.12
CA LYS A 248 15.93 -33.98 -13.15
C LYS A 248 15.21 -35.32 -13.21
N ILE A 249 15.86 -36.29 -13.83
CA ILE A 249 15.44 -37.68 -13.76
C ILE A 249 16.20 -38.31 -12.61
N GLU A 250 15.47 -38.71 -11.57
CA GLU A 250 16.03 -39.29 -10.36
C GLU A 250 15.44 -40.69 -10.13
N ASP A 251 16.21 -41.56 -9.49
CA ASP A 251 15.71 -42.87 -9.07
C ASP A 251 14.92 -42.71 -7.77
N ILE A 252 13.61 -42.94 -7.83
CA ILE A 252 12.72 -42.97 -6.68
C ILE A 252 12.61 -44.42 -6.22
N ASN A 253 13.13 -44.69 -5.02
CA ASN A 253 13.04 -45.99 -4.39
C ASN A 253 11.88 -45.99 -3.38
N ASP A 254 10.82 -46.75 -3.66
CA ASP A 254 9.66 -46.90 -2.78
C ASP A 254 9.80 -48.06 -1.76
N GLY A 255 10.99 -48.65 -1.67
CA GLY A 255 11.31 -49.79 -0.80
C GLY A 255 11.05 -51.16 -1.43
N TYR A 256 10.31 -51.24 -2.55
CA TYR A 256 10.02 -52.49 -3.25
C TYR A 256 10.53 -52.49 -4.70
N ASN A 257 10.55 -51.34 -5.38
CA ASN A 257 11.07 -51.19 -6.72
C ASN A 257 11.75 -49.82 -6.89
N VAL A 258 12.80 -49.78 -7.73
CA VAL A 258 13.40 -48.52 -8.19
C VAL A 258 12.66 -48.07 -9.45
N ARG A 259 12.09 -46.87 -9.42
CA ARG A 259 11.41 -46.26 -10.58
C ARG A 259 12.11 -44.96 -10.94
N ARG A 260 12.21 -44.67 -12.24
CA ARG A 260 12.66 -43.36 -12.73
C ARG A 260 11.54 -42.34 -12.53
N GLY A 261 11.80 -41.30 -11.75
CA GLY A 261 10.90 -40.17 -11.54
C GLY A 261 11.44 -38.90 -12.19
N TYR A 262 10.55 -38.10 -12.76
CA TYR A 262 10.86 -36.75 -13.22
C TYR A 262 10.56 -35.77 -12.09
N THR A 263 11.60 -35.26 -11.44
CA THR A 263 11.49 -34.41 -10.24
C THR A 263 11.77 -32.95 -10.58
N VAL A 264 10.96 -32.06 -10.00
CA VAL A 264 11.14 -30.62 -10.04
C VAL A 264 11.21 -30.14 -8.60
N SER A 265 12.08 -29.18 -8.31
CA SER A 265 12.23 -28.59 -6.98
C SER A 265 12.31 -27.07 -7.09
N TRP A 266 11.72 -26.39 -6.11
CA TRP A 266 11.79 -24.95 -5.93
C TRP A 266 11.96 -24.61 -4.44
N ALA A 267 12.40 -23.40 -4.16
CA ALA A 267 12.57 -22.92 -2.78
C ALA A 267 11.23 -22.85 -2.06
N LYS A 268 11.21 -23.25 -0.79
CA LYS A 268 10.05 -23.13 0.10
C LYS A 268 10.31 -22.03 1.12
N SER A 269 9.48 -21.00 1.12
CA SER A 269 9.55 -19.89 2.06
C SER A 269 8.91 -20.24 3.41
N SER A 270 9.42 -19.59 4.46
CA SER A 270 8.81 -19.64 5.79
C SER A 270 7.50 -18.85 5.80
N LYS A 271 6.60 -19.20 6.72
CA LYS A 271 5.36 -18.44 6.94
C LYS A 271 5.64 -16.96 7.24
N ASP A 272 6.67 -16.70 8.05
CA ASP A 272 7.09 -15.33 8.40
C ASP A 272 7.49 -14.52 7.16
N ASN A 273 8.26 -15.10 6.23
CA ASN A 273 8.64 -14.41 4.98
C ASN A 273 7.42 -14.13 4.09
N ILE A 274 6.49 -15.08 3.98
CA ILE A 274 5.23 -14.90 3.24
C ILE A 274 4.41 -13.74 3.86
N ASP A 275 4.27 -13.73 5.18
CA ASP A 275 3.50 -12.69 5.90
C ASP A 275 4.15 -11.31 5.72
N ARG A 276 5.48 -11.21 5.75
CA ARG A 276 6.21 -9.96 5.48
C ARG A 276 5.98 -9.44 4.06
N VAL A 277 6.06 -10.32 3.06
CA VAL A 277 5.78 -9.93 1.67
C VAL A 277 4.35 -9.45 1.52
N LYS A 278 3.37 -10.11 2.15
CA LYS A 278 1.98 -9.64 2.15
C LYS A 278 1.85 -8.22 2.72
N ILE A 279 2.48 -7.94 3.86
CA ILE A 279 2.48 -6.60 4.48
C ILE A 279 3.08 -5.57 3.51
N LEU A 280 4.28 -5.82 2.99
CA LEU A 280 4.98 -4.91 2.08
C LEU A 280 4.19 -4.65 0.79
N SER A 281 3.64 -5.69 0.18
CA SER A 281 2.80 -5.58 -1.02
C SER A 281 1.53 -4.76 -0.77
N LYS A 282 0.87 -4.92 0.40
CA LYS A 282 -0.29 -4.11 0.78
C LYS A 282 0.09 -2.65 0.99
N LEU A 283 1.19 -2.37 1.68
CA LEU A 283 1.67 -1.00 1.88
C LEU A 283 1.95 -0.30 0.54
N LEU A 284 2.61 -0.97 -0.39
CA LEU A 284 2.84 -0.44 -1.73
C LEU A 284 1.53 -0.20 -2.49
N GLN A 285 0.54 -1.10 -2.41
CA GLN A 285 -0.78 -0.88 -3.02
C GLN A 285 -1.47 0.38 -2.48
N LYS A 286 -1.40 0.61 -1.16
CA LYS A 286 -1.94 1.81 -0.50
C LYS A 286 -1.19 3.08 -0.90
N ILE A 287 0.13 3.03 -1.06
CA ILE A 287 0.92 4.19 -1.50
C ILE A 287 0.62 4.49 -2.98
N ASP A 288 0.59 3.46 -3.83
CA ASP A 288 0.33 3.59 -5.26
C ASP A 288 -1.08 4.14 -5.52
N SER A 289 -2.08 3.77 -4.71
CA SER A 289 -3.44 4.33 -4.84
C SER A 289 -3.47 5.84 -4.56
N ILE A 290 -2.71 6.32 -3.57
CA ILE A 290 -2.60 7.76 -3.26
C ILE A 290 -1.79 8.50 -4.32
N ILE A 291 -0.69 7.93 -4.83
CA ILE A 291 0.07 8.53 -5.94
C ILE A 291 -0.85 8.76 -7.13
N ARG A 292 -1.68 7.77 -7.49
CA ARG A 292 -2.67 7.93 -8.56
C ARG A 292 -3.72 8.97 -8.26
N LEU A 293 -4.21 9.05 -7.02
CA LEU A 293 -5.16 10.09 -6.63
C LEU A 293 -4.53 11.48 -6.88
N LEU A 294 -3.30 11.68 -6.43
CA LEU A 294 -2.55 12.93 -6.66
C LEU A 294 -2.34 13.21 -8.15
N GLU A 295 -1.95 12.21 -8.95
CA GLU A 295 -1.84 12.35 -10.42
C GLU A 295 -3.19 12.67 -11.08
N CYS A 296 -4.28 12.07 -10.59
CA CYS A 296 -5.63 12.31 -11.06
C CYS A 296 -6.05 13.76 -10.79
N LEU A 297 -5.81 14.26 -9.57
CA LEU A 297 -6.07 15.64 -9.17
C LEU A 297 -5.21 16.64 -9.96
N LYS A 298 -3.96 16.28 -10.26
CA LYS A 298 -3.01 17.13 -10.99
C LYS A 298 -3.36 17.28 -12.48
N ASN A 299 -3.77 16.19 -13.13
CA ASN A 299 -3.91 16.14 -14.58
C ASN A 299 -5.33 16.47 -15.09
N ASN A 300 -6.32 16.62 -14.20
CA ASN A 300 -7.71 16.83 -14.57
C ASN A 300 -8.28 18.12 -13.99
N THR A 301 -9.44 18.54 -14.51
CA THR A 301 -10.25 19.56 -13.85
C THR A 301 -11.08 18.88 -12.77
N VAL A 302 -10.95 19.36 -11.53
CA VAL A 302 -11.59 18.74 -10.36
C VAL A 302 -12.80 19.58 -9.95
N LYS A 303 -13.94 18.91 -9.76
CA LYS A 303 -15.13 19.49 -9.13
C LYS A 303 -15.48 18.71 -7.88
N PHE A 304 -15.80 19.41 -6.81
CA PHE A 304 -16.32 18.77 -5.61
C PHE A 304 -17.74 18.25 -5.87
N ASN A 305 -18.07 17.10 -5.29
CA ASN A 305 -19.41 16.54 -5.42
C ASN A 305 -20.43 17.38 -4.63
N ASP A 306 -21.40 17.94 -5.35
CA ASP A 306 -22.51 18.71 -4.77
C ASP A 306 -23.81 17.88 -4.66
N SER A 307 -23.82 16.63 -5.14
CA SER A 307 -25.01 15.75 -5.15
C SER A 307 -25.10 14.91 -3.88
N PRO A 308 -26.13 15.11 -3.02
CA PRO A 308 -26.32 14.30 -1.81
C PRO A 308 -26.59 12.83 -2.13
N ALA A 309 -27.29 12.54 -3.23
CA ALA A 309 -27.61 11.17 -3.62
C ALA A 309 -26.37 10.39 -4.06
N GLU A 310 -25.47 11.01 -4.85
CA GLU A 310 -24.21 10.37 -5.24
C GLU A 310 -23.26 10.24 -4.03
N GLN A 311 -23.30 11.18 -3.09
CA GLN A 311 -22.54 11.10 -1.83
C GLN A 311 -23.01 9.91 -0.97
N GLU A 312 -24.32 9.70 -0.84
CA GLU A 312 -24.88 8.58 -0.08
C GLU A 312 -24.53 7.22 -0.71
N GLU A 313 -24.55 7.14 -2.05
CA GLU A 313 -24.12 5.94 -2.79
C GLU A 313 -22.63 5.62 -2.56
N PHE A 314 -21.78 6.66 -2.58
CA PHE A 314 -20.37 6.54 -2.24
C PHE A 314 -20.17 6.02 -0.80
N GLU A 315 -20.88 6.58 0.18
CA GLU A 315 -20.78 6.16 1.58
C GLU A 315 -21.25 4.72 1.81
N ARG A 316 -22.35 4.30 1.16
CA ARG A 316 -22.79 2.90 1.20
C ARG A 316 -21.76 1.95 0.58
N SER A 317 -21.13 2.36 -0.51
CA SER A 317 -20.07 1.58 -1.16
C SER A 317 -18.87 1.41 -0.23
N LEU A 318 -18.44 2.47 0.46
CA LEU A 318 -17.40 2.39 1.48
C LEU A 318 -17.76 1.44 2.63
N GLU A 319 -19.00 1.51 3.13
CA GLU A 319 -19.44 0.66 4.23
C GLU A 319 -19.50 -0.83 3.84
N SER A 320 -19.85 -1.13 2.59
CA SER A 320 -19.84 -2.51 2.09
C SER A 320 -18.44 -3.13 2.10
N LEU A 321 -17.41 -2.37 1.71
CA LEU A 321 -16.02 -2.81 1.72
C LEU A 321 -15.51 -3.13 3.14
N VAL A 322 -15.95 -2.36 4.14
CA VAL A 322 -15.59 -2.57 5.55
C VAL A 322 -16.28 -3.81 6.14
N LEU A 323 -17.49 -4.14 5.67
CA LEU A 323 -18.27 -5.28 6.17
C LEU A 323 -17.79 -6.61 5.59
N GLU A 324 -17.38 -6.63 4.32
CA GLU A 324 -16.82 -7.81 3.67
C GLU A 324 -15.50 -8.26 4.30
N ASP A 325 -14.73 -7.34 4.89
CA ASP A 325 -13.44 -7.63 5.55
C ASP A 325 -13.59 -8.34 6.91
N LYS A 326 -14.83 -8.50 7.41
CA LYS A 326 -15.15 -9.12 8.72
C LYS A 326 -15.82 -10.49 8.61
N THR A 327 -16.06 -10.99 7.40
CA THR A 327 -16.73 -12.28 7.13
C THR A 327 -15.77 -13.29 6.52
#